data_AF-A0A7C1BPG3-F1
#
_entry.id   AF-A0A7C1BPG3-F1
#
_cell.length_a   1.000
_cell.length_b   1.000
_cell.length_c   1.000
_cell.angle_alpha   90.00
_cell.angle_beta   90.00
_cell.angle_gamma   90.00
#
_symmetry.space_group_name_H-M   'P 1'
#
loop_
_entity.id
_entity.type
_entity.pdbx_description
1 polymer ?
#
loop_
_entity_poly.entity_id
_entity_poly.type
_entity_poly.pdbx_seq_one_letter_code
_entity_poly.pdbx_strand_id
1 'polypeptide(L)'
;MEANILLFELALTFYLLATIAGVVEIFKKKKSTSKAVLYLSVIGFLFHTANIIARYIQGGHIPVTNMHEASSFFAWCIVILFFTYEYRYKP
;
A
#
# COMPACT_ATOMS: atom_id res chain seq x y z
N MET A 1 -11.06 19.17 -4.04
CA MET A 1 -10.72 17.77 -3.71
C MET A 1 -10.21 17.75 -2.29
N GLU A 2 -10.72 16.88 -1.41
CA GLU A 2 -10.13 16.74 -0.07
C GLU A 2 -8.77 16.02 -0.15
N ALA A 3 -7.82 16.40 0.72
CA ALA A 3 -6.45 15.87 0.68
C ALA A 3 -6.38 14.35 0.93
N ASN A 4 -7.22 13.82 1.82
CA ASN A 4 -7.37 12.38 2.09
C ASN A 4 -7.72 11.59 0.81
N ILE A 5 -8.61 12.10 -0.04
CA ILE A 5 -9.00 11.45 -1.31
C ILE A 5 -7.80 11.35 -2.24
N LEU A 6 -7.07 12.46 -2.44
CA LEU A 6 -5.86 12.46 -3.29
C LEU A 6 -4.79 11.50 -2.76
N LEU A 7 -4.57 11.47 -1.45
CA LEU A 7 -3.61 10.55 -0.82
C LEU A 7 -4.00 9.08 -1.06
N PHE A 8 -5.30 8.76 -0.96
CA PHE A 8 -5.81 7.42 -1.25
C PHE A 8 -5.66 7.06 -2.74
N GLU A 9 -5.99 7.95 -3.66
CA GLU A 9 -5.85 7.74 -5.11
C GLU A 9 -4.39 7.52 -5.53
N LEU A 10 -3.47 8.29 -4.94
CA LEU A 10 -2.03 8.09 -5.14
C LEU A 10 -1.58 6.74 -4.60
N ALA A 11 -1.97 6.39 -3.37
CA ALA A 11 -1.66 5.07 -2.81
C ALA A 11 -2.14 3.93 -3.71
N LEU A 12 -3.40 3.99 -4.16
CA LEU A 12 -3.99 3.01 -5.06
C LEU A 12 -3.24 2.92 -6.39
N THR A 13 -2.86 4.06 -6.97
CA THR A 13 -2.10 4.12 -8.22
C THR A 13 -0.74 3.44 -8.06
N PHE A 14 0.01 3.76 -7.00
CA PHE A 14 1.32 3.14 -6.76
C PHE A 14 1.22 1.65 -6.46
N TYR A 15 0.22 1.19 -5.72
CA TYR A 15 -0.02 -0.24 -5.51
C TYR A 15 -0.43 -0.97 -6.78
N LEU A 16 -1.22 -0.33 -7.65
CA LEU A 16 -1.57 -0.89 -8.95
C LEU A 16 -0.32 -1.05 -9.83
N LEU A 17 0.54 -0.03 -9.88
CA LEU A 17 1.81 -0.10 -10.60
C LEU A 17 2.74 -1.18 -10.02
N ALA A 18 2.84 -1.30 -8.69
CA ALA A 18 3.60 -2.35 -8.03
C ALA A 18 3.05 -3.75 -8.38
N THR A 19 1.72 -3.89 -8.42
CA THR A 19 1.04 -5.14 -8.79
C THR A 19 1.33 -5.52 -10.23
N ILE A 20 1.20 -4.57 -11.17
CA ILE A 20 1.53 -4.79 -12.59
C ILE A 20 2.99 -5.22 -12.73
N ALA A 21 3.91 -4.51 -12.07
CA ALA A 21 5.33 -4.87 -12.07
C ALA A 21 5.54 -6.30 -11.52
N GLY A 22 4.93 -6.63 -10.38
CA GLY A 22 5.04 -7.96 -9.77
C GLY A 22 4.49 -9.08 -10.64
N VAL A 23 3.34 -8.86 -11.29
CA VAL A 23 2.74 -9.81 -12.25
C VAL A 23 3.69 -10.04 -13.43
N VAL A 24 4.27 -8.98 -13.99
CA VAL A 24 5.27 -9.09 -15.07
C VAL A 24 6.49 -9.90 -14.60
N GLU A 25 6.92 -9.77 -13.35
CA GLU A 25 8.04 -10.54 -12.79
C GLU A 25 7.74 -12.03 -12.66
N ILE A 26 6.50 -12.38 -12.29
CA ILE A 26 6.03 -13.78 -12.26
C ILE A 26 6.14 -14.40 -13.65
N PHE A 27 5.67 -13.71 -14.71
CA PHE A 27 5.78 -14.19 -16.09
C PHE A 27 7.23 -14.29 -16.57
N LYS A 28 8.11 -13.41 -16.08
CA LYS A 28 9.57 -13.46 -16.35
C LYS A 28 10.31 -14.51 -15.49
N LYS A 29 9.60 -15.28 -14.65
CA LYS A 29 10.15 -16.30 -13.75
C LYS A 29 11.28 -15.78 -12.86
N LYS A 30 11.20 -14.50 -12.45
CA LYS A 30 12.17 -13.93 -11.51
C LYS A 30 12.03 -14.61 -10.15
N LYS A 31 13.17 -14.98 -9.56
CA LYS A 31 13.23 -15.64 -8.24
C LYS A 31 13.11 -14.67 -7.06
N SER A 32 13.32 -13.38 -7.30
CA SER A 32 13.27 -12.34 -6.26
C SER A 32 12.49 -11.12 -6.75
N THR A 33 11.89 -10.39 -5.82
CA THR A 33 11.18 -9.14 -6.07
C THR A 33 12.16 -8.11 -6.62
N SER A 34 11.77 -7.35 -7.64
CA SER A 34 12.59 -6.21 -8.03
C SER A 34 12.52 -5.07 -7.02
N LYS A 35 13.59 -4.27 -7.07
CA LYS A 35 13.59 -2.89 -6.57
C LYS A 35 12.41 -2.06 -7.08
N ALA A 36 11.94 -2.27 -8.31
CA ALA A 36 10.80 -1.53 -8.86
C ALA A 36 9.50 -1.83 -8.08
N VAL A 37 9.17 -3.11 -7.88
CA VAL A 37 8.01 -3.52 -7.05
C VAL A 37 8.16 -2.94 -5.65
N LEU A 38 9.34 -3.07 -5.03
CA LEU A 38 9.58 -2.56 -3.68
C LEU A 38 9.43 -1.05 -3.57
N TYR A 39 10.06 -0.27 -4.46
CA TYR A 39 9.96 1.20 -4.42
C TYR A 39 8.53 1.68 -4.67
N LEU A 40 7.81 1.08 -5.63
CA LEU A 40 6.41 1.42 -5.89
C LEU A 40 5.53 1.11 -4.68
N SER A 41 5.70 -0.07 -4.06
CA SER A 41 4.99 -0.43 -2.83
C SER A 41 5.31 0.53 -1.68
N VAL A 42 6.58 0.91 -1.48
CA VAL A 42 6.99 1.84 -0.41
C VAL A 42 6.36 3.21 -0.61
N ILE A 43 6.41 3.75 -1.84
CA ILE A 43 5.80 5.06 -2.14
C ILE A 43 4.28 5.01 -1.92
N GLY A 44 3.61 3.97 -2.41
CA GLY A 44 2.18 3.77 -2.17
C GLY A 44 1.85 3.68 -0.68
N PHE A 45 2.67 2.98 0.10
CA PHE A 45 2.50 2.84 1.54
C PHE A 45 2.65 4.16 2.31
N LEU A 46 3.57 5.03 1.89
CA LEU A 46 3.70 6.37 2.48
C LEU A 46 2.44 7.21 2.26
N PHE A 47 1.89 7.21 1.04
CA PHE A 47 0.62 7.88 0.74
C PHE A 47 -0.56 7.26 1.49
N HIS A 48 -0.60 5.93 1.58
CA HIS A 48 -1.67 5.23 2.30
C HIS A 48 -1.64 5.55 3.79
N THR A 49 -0.45 5.56 4.40
CA THR A 49 -0.24 5.94 5.79
C THR A 49 -0.67 7.38 6.04
N ALA A 50 -0.29 8.31 5.17
CA ALA A 50 -0.74 9.69 5.25
C ALA A 50 -2.28 9.81 5.13
N ASN A 51 -2.92 9.02 4.26
CA ASN A 51 -4.38 8.95 4.17
C ASN A 51 -5.01 8.44 5.46
N ILE A 52 -4.47 7.38 6.07
CA ILE A 52 -4.97 6.84 7.35
C ILE A 52 -4.86 7.89 8.47
N ILE A 53 -3.74 8.62 8.56
CA ILE A 53 -3.55 9.71 9.52
C ILE A 53 -4.57 10.84 9.28
N ALA A 54 -4.74 11.27 8.02
CA ALA A 54 -5.70 12.32 7.68
C ALA A 54 -7.13 11.92 8.04
N ARG A 55 -7.53 10.68 7.74
CA ARG A 55 -8.84 10.11 8.09
C ARG A 55 -9.04 10.00 9.60
N TYR A 56 -8.01 9.60 10.33
CA TYR A 56 -8.05 9.56 11.79
C TYR A 56 -8.30 10.95 12.40
N ILE A 57 -7.56 11.97 11.94
CA ILE A 57 -7.72 13.34 12.42
C ILE A 57 -9.10 13.90 12.09
N GLN A 58 -9.61 13.64 10.88
CA GLN A 58 -10.92 14.13 10.43
C GLN A 58 -12.10 13.43 11.12
N GLY A 59 -12.00 12.10 11.30
CA GLY A 59 -13.07 11.29 11.89
C GLY A 59 -13.06 11.23 13.41
N GLY A 60 -11.92 11.54 14.06
CA GLY A 60 -11.76 11.40 15.51
C GLY A 60 -11.72 9.95 15.99
N HIS A 61 -11.60 8.98 15.09
CA HIS A 61 -11.53 7.56 15.38
C HIS A 61 -10.58 6.86 14.40
N ILE A 62 -10.11 5.67 14.78
CA ILE A 62 -9.35 4.81 13.86
C ILE A 62 -10.24 4.49 12.64
N PRO A 63 -9.76 4.63 11.39
CA PRO A 63 -10.59 4.45 10.20
C PRO A 63 -10.85 2.96 9.95
N VAL A 64 -11.80 2.40 10.69
CA VAL A 64 -12.27 1.00 10.60
C VAL A 64 -13.78 0.87 10.81
N THR A 65 -14.53 1.97 10.85
CA THR A 65 -15.94 1.96 11.32
C THR A 65 -16.95 1.64 10.22
N ASN A 66 -16.53 1.63 8.96
CA ASN A 66 -17.33 1.24 7.81
C ASN A 66 -16.55 0.35 6.84
N MET A 67 -17.23 -0.23 5.85
CA MET A 67 -16.64 -1.19 4.91
C MET A 67 -15.45 -0.63 4.12
N HIS A 68 -15.55 0.63 3.66
CA HIS A 68 -14.48 1.28 2.92
C HIS A 68 -13.25 1.49 3.80
N GLU A 69 -13.45 2.00 5.01
CA GLU A 69 -12.39 2.19 6.00
C GLU A 69 -11.72 0.88 6.41
N ALA A 70 -12.51 -0.13 6.76
CA ALA A 70 -12.00 -1.43 7.17
C ALA A 70 -11.20 -2.11 6.05
N SER A 71 -11.70 -2.08 4.81
CA SER A 71 -10.97 -2.65 3.66
C SER A 71 -9.67 -1.89 3.36
N SER A 72 -9.70 -0.55 3.44
CA SER A 72 -8.51 0.28 3.26
C SER A 72 -7.45 0.02 4.34
N PHE A 73 -7.84 -0.03 5.61
CA PHE A 73 -6.95 -0.35 6.72
C PHE A 73 -6.40 -1.79 6.62
N PHE A 74 -7.24 -2.75 6.22
CA PHE A 74 -6.80 -4.12 6.00
C PHE A 74 -5.76 -4.24 4.88
N ALA A 75 -5.95 -3.53 3.76
CA ALA A 75 -4.95 -3.46 2.69
C ALA A 75 -3.63 -2.85 3.19
N TRP A 76 -3.69 -1.81 4.02
CA TRP A 76 -2.50 -1.23 4.66
C TRP A 76 -1.74 -2.26 5.51
N CYS A 77 -2.45 -3.07 6.30
CA CYS A 77 -1.87 -4.18 7.07
C CYS A 77 -1.21 -5.25 6.18
N ILE A 78 -1.83 -5.62 5.06
CA ILE A 78 -1.25 -6.59 4.11
C ILE A 78 0.10 -6.08 3.60
N VAL A 79 0.23 -4.78 3.32
CA VAL A 79 1.48 -4.20 2.81
C VAL A 79 2.58 -4.21 3.89
N ILE A 80 2.22 -4.01 5.17
CA ILE A 80 3.16 -4.19 6.29
C ILE A 80 3.66 -5.64 6.34
N LEU A 81 2.77 -6.61 6.19
CA LEU A 81 3.15 -8.02 6.18
C LEU A 81 4.06 -8.34 4.98
N PHE A 82 3.77 -7.77 3.81
CA PHE A 82 4.62 -7.88 2.63
C PHE A 82 6.04 -7.33 2.90
N PHE A 83 6.17 -6.13 3.46
CA PHE A 83 7.49 -5.57 3.81
C PHE A 83 8.20 -6.36 4.88
N THR A 84 7.48 -6.85 5.88
CA THR A 84 8.05 -7.71 6.93
C THR A 84 8.59 -9.00 6.33
N TYR A 85 7.84 -9.60 5.40
CA TYR A 85 8.28 -10.79 4.69
C TYR A 85 9.52 -10.50 3.84
N GLU A 86 9.51 -9.41 3.08
CA GLU A 86 10.65 -9.05 2.23
C GLU A 86 11.91 -8.78 3.05
N TYR A 87 11.80 -7.96 4.09
CA TYR A 87 12.94 -7.62 4.94
C TYR A 87 13.52 -8.82 5.69
N ARG A 88 12.66 -9.77 6.14
CA ARG A 88 13.10 -10.90 6.95
C ARG A 88 13.57 -12.11 6.14
N TYR A 89 12.96 -12.37 4.99
CA TYR A 89 13.15 -13.61 4.25
C TYR A 89 13.81 -13.43 2.88
N LYS A 90 13.95 -12.21 2.38
CA LYS A 90 14.73 -11.94 1.14
C LYS A 90 16.00 -11.15 1.48
N PRO A 91 17.18 -11.80 1.48
CA PRO A 91 18.46 -11.12 1.63
C PRO A 91 18.86 -10.34 0.37
#